data_AF-A0A4Q2X1D3-F1
#
_entry.id   AF-A0A4Q2X1D3-F1
#
_cell.length_a   1.000
_cell.length_b   1.000
_cell.length_c   1.000
_cell.angle_alpha   90.00
_cell.angle_beta   90.00
_cell.angle_gamma   90.00
#
_symmetry.space_group_name_H-M   'P 1'
#
loop_
_entity.id
_entity.type
_entity.pdbx_description
1 polymer ?
#
loop_
_entity_poly.entity_id
_entity_poly.type
_entity_poly.pdbx_seq_one_letter_code
_entity_poly.pdbx_strand_id
1 'polypeptide(L)'
;MDNQQIIELFQSRGLIDSALSQDILAEVGHSGKEIAEILADFQVIQHRDDVWPVVASELGASMVDLRNWTPPEALLALVPAGTARLH
;
A
#
# COMPACT_ATOMS: atom_id res chain seq x y z
N MET A 1 -1.71 -7.48 -3.45
CA MET A 1 -1.36 -6.69 -4.65
C MET A 1 0.14 -6.73 -4.78
N ASP A 2 0.65 -7.01 -5.97
CA ASP A 2 2.09 -7.01 -6.23
C ASP A 2 2.60 -5.58 -6.48
N ASN A 3 3.91 -5.35 -6.33
CA ASN A 3 4.57 -4.06 -6.51
C ASN A 3 4.27 -3.45 -7.90
N GLN A 4 4.19 -4.30 -8.92
CA GLN A 4 3.85 -3.87 -10.27
C GLN A 4 2.42 -3.30 -10.37
N GLN A 5 1.45 -3.92 -9.71
CA GLN A 5 0.06 -3.42 -9.70
C GLN A 5 -0.05 -2.06 -9.01
N ILE A 6 0.76 -1.84 -7.97
CA ILE A 6 0.81 -0.55 -7.27
C ILE A 6 1.37 0.51 -8.22
N ILE A 7 2.46 0.24 -8.93
CA ILE A 7 3.04 1.23 -9.87
C ILE A 7 2.07 1.55 -11.02
N GLU A 8 1.43 0.54 -11.60
CA GLU A 8 0.40 0.72 -12.64
C GLU A 8 -0.76 1.61 -12.16
N LEU A 9 -1.16 1.48 -10.89
CA LEU A 9 -2.16 2.35 -10.28
C LEU A 9 -1.71 3.81 -10.18
N PHE A 10 -0.46 4.08 -9.82
CA PHE A 10 0.06 5.44 -9.79
C PHE A 10 0.26 6.01 -11.20
N GLN A 11 0.61 5.18 -12.17
CA GLN A 11 0.67 5.57 -13.59
C GLN A 11 -0.70 5.91 -14.17
N SER A 12 -1.74 5.13 -13.88
CA SER A 12 -3.10 5.38 -14.39
C SER A 12 -3.67 6.72 -13.92
N ARG A 13 -3.18 7.23 -12.79
CA ARG A 13 -3.52 8.54 -12.21
C ARG A 13 -2.61 9.67 -12.69
N GLY A 14 -1.61 9.38 -13.54
CA GLY A 14 -0.64 10.35 -14.05
C GLY A 14 0.37 10.85 -13.00
N LEU A 15 0.53 10.14 -11.88
CA LEU A 15 1.49 10.48 -10.82
C LEU A 15 2.89 9.95 -11.11
N ILE A 16 2.99 8.90 -11.93
CA ILE A 16 4.24 8.28 -12.35
C ILE A 16 4.21 8.17 -13.88
N ASP A 17 5.32 8.48 -14.53
CA ASP A 17 5.50 8.21 -15.95
C ASP A 17 6.23 6.87 -16.20
N SER A 18 6.40 6.50 -17.47
CA SER A 18 7.05 5.24 -17.82
C SER A 18 8.53 5.18 -17.41
N ALA A 19 9.23 6.31 -17.38
CA ALA A 19 10.65 6.35 -17.03
C ALA A 19 10.83 6.15 -15.52
N LEU A 20 10.12 6.94 -14.73
CA LEU A 20 10.13 6.85 -13.27
C LEU A 20 9.65 5.47 -12.78
N SER A 21 8.68 4.86 -13.46
CA SER A 21 8.27 3.49 -13.15
C SER A 21 9.38 2.46 -13.31
N GLN A 22 10.23 2.59 -14.34
CA GLN A 22 11.35 1.68 -14.52
C GLN A 22 12.40 1.86 -13.43
N ASP A 23 12.69 3.11 -13.05
CA ASP A 23 13.62 3.42 -11.97
C ASP A 23 13.13 2.86 -10.62
N ILE A 24 11.84 3.02 -10.31
CA ILE A 24 11.22 2.47 -9.10
C ILE A 24 11.28 0.95 -9.09
N LEU A 25 10.94 0.28 -10.20
CA LEU A 25 11.01 -1.18 -10.29
C LEU A 25 12.44 -1.72 -10.13
N ALA A 26 13.42 -1.01 -10.67
CA ALA A 26 14.83 -1.36 -10.46
C ALA A 26 15.22 -1.21 -8.99
N GLU A 27 14.80 -0.15 -8.31
CA GLU A 27 15.12 0.07 -6.89
C GLU A 27 14.46 -0.97 -5.97
N VAL A 28 13.24 -1.41 -6.30
CA VAL A 28 12.57 -2.53 -5.61
C VAL A 28 13.43 -3.80 -5.66
N GLY A 29 14.03 -4.09 -6.82
CA GLY A 29 14.88 -5.26 -7.01
C GLY A 29 16.23 -5.20 -6.29
N HIS A 30 16.73 -4.00 -5.97
CA HIS A 30 18.08 -3.82 -5.41
C HIS A 30 18.11 -3.45 -3.92
N SER A 31 17.11 -2.71 -3.43
CA SER A 31 17.14 -2.15 -2.07
C SER A 31 16.60 -3.08 -0.98
N GLY A 32 15.68 -3.98 -1.35
CA GLY A 32 14.88 -4.75 -0.38
C GLY A 32 13.90 -3.92 0.45
N LYS A 33 13.71 -2.63 0.12
CA LYS A 33 12.71 -1.76 0.73
C LYS A 33 11.32 -2.09 0.22
N GLU A 34 10.32 -1.73 1.00
CA GLU A 34 8.92 -1.82 0.57
C GLU A 34 8.63 -0.78 -0.51
N ILE A 35 7.80 -1.13 -1.49
CA ILE A 35 7.45 -0.22 -2.61
C ILE A 35 6.94 1.14 -2.13
N ALA A 36 6.21 1.18 -1.01
CA ALA A 36 5.70 2.42 -0.45
C ALA A 36 6.80 3.32 0.15
N GLU A 37 7.90 2.74 0.65
CA GLU A 37 9.06 3.51 1.09
C GLU A 37 9.79 4.09 -0.12
N ILE A 38 9.95 3.29 -1.18
CA ILE A 38 10.56 3.72 -2.43
C ILE A 38 9.75 4.86 -3.07
N LEU A 39 8.42 4.74 -3.11
CA LEU A 39 7.54 5.81 -3.60
C LEU A 39 7.71 7.12 -2.82
N ALA A 40 7.97 7.04 -1.51
CA ALA A 40 8.25 8.21 -0.68
C ALA A 40 9.66 8.78 -0.95
N ASP A 41 10.66 7.92 -1.11
CA ASP A 41 12.03 8.31 -1.46
C ASP A 41 12.10 9.05 -2.82
N PHE A 42 11.32 8.56 -3.81
CA PHE A 42 11.14 9.21 -5.12
C PHE A 42 10.16 10.40 -5.08
N GLN A 43 9.65 10.76 -3.90
CA GLN A 43 8.73 11.89 -3.68
C GLN A 43 7.42 11.82 -4.47
N VAL A 44 7.01 10.62 -4.92
CA VAL A 44 5.69 10.38 -5.52
C VAL A 44 4.60 10.54 -4.47
N ILE A 45 4.90 10.12 -3.24
CA ILE A 45 4.07 10.30 -2.05
C ILE A 45 4.90 10.95 -0.93
N GLN A 46 4.26 11.50 0.09
CA GLN A 46 4.97 12.19 1.19
C GLN A 46 5.43 11.21 2.27
N HIS A 47 4.57 10.23 2.60
CA HIS A 47 4.85 9.19 3.58
C HIS A 47 4.47 7.81 3.04
N ARG A 48 5.13 6.75 3.52
CA ARG A 48 4.84 5.36 3.14
C ARG A 48 3.34 5.02 3.24
N ASP A 49 2.67 5.52 4.27
CA ASP A 49 1.25 5.24 4.52
C ASP A 49 0.30 5.91 3.52
N ASP A 50 0.76 6.89 2.75
CA ASP A 50 -0.04 7.57 1.72
C ASP A 50 -0.36 6.65 0.52
N VAL A 51 0.25 5.47 0.46
CA VAL A 51 -0.12 4.42 -0.50
C VAL A 51 -1.55 3.92 -0.27
N TRP A 52 -2.01 3.86 0.97
CA TRP A 52 -3.27 3.21 1.33
C TRP A 52 -4.51 3.95 0.83
N PRO A 53 -4.61 5.30 0.92
CA PRO A 53 -5.71 6.05 0.30
C PRO A 53 -5.83 5.81 -1.21
N VAL A 54 -4.70 5.68 -1.90
CA VAL A 54 -4.65 5.45 -3.35
C VAL A 54 -5.21 4.06 -3.67
N VAL A 55 -4.74 3.04 -2.96
CA VAL A 55 -5.21 1.64 -3.08
C VAL A 55 -6.68 1.51 -2.70
N ALA A 56 -7.13 2.10 -1.59
CA ALA A 56 -8.52 2.04 -1.16
C ALA A 56 -9.45 2.65 -2.22
N SER A 57 -9.06 3.79 -2.79
CA SER A 57 -9.83 4.44 -3.86
C SER A 57 -9.95 3.55 -5.10
N GLU A 58 -8.89 2.81 -5.44
CA GLU A 58 -8.91 1.90 -6.59
C GLU A 58 -9.86 0.71 -6.37
N LEU A 59 -9.90 0.19 -5.14
CA LEU A 59 -10.78 -0.93 -4.78
C LEU A 59 -12.23 -0.49 -4.51
N GLY A 60 -12.54 0.80 -4.62
CA GLY A 60 -13.83 1.35 -4.20
C GLY A 60 -14.09 1.17 -2.69
N ALA A 61 -13.03 1.04 -1.90
CA ALA A 61 -13.07 0.78 -0.47
C ALA A 61 -12.84 2.06 0.34
N SER A 62 -13.30 2.05 1.61
CA SER A 62 -13.04 3.12 2.56
C SER A 62 -11.80 2.82 3.39
N MET A 63 -10.97 3.84 3.63
CA MET A 63 -9.85 3.73 4.56
C MET A 63 -10.36 3.87 6.01
N VAL A 64 -9.89 3.01 6.91
CA VAL A 64 -10.27 3.01 8.33
C VAL A 64 -9.00 3.07 9.18
N ASP A 65 -8.94 4.05 10.09
CA ASP A 65 -7.84 4.15 11.05
C ASP A 65 -8.15 3.32 12.31
N LEU A 66 -7.32 2.31 12.55
CA LEU A 66 -7.51 1.38 13.68
C LEU A 66 -6.70 1.79 14.92
N ARG A 67 -5.83 2.82 14.87
CA ARG A 67 -4.88 3.13 15.95
C ARG A 67 -5.55 3.42 17.30
N ASN A 68 -6.73 4.04 17.26
CA ASN A 68 -7.51 4.40 18.44
C ASN A 68 -8.85 3.67 18.51
N TRP A 69 -8.97 2.53 17.83
CA TRP A 69 -10.20 1.75 17.79
C TRP A 69 -10.01 0.42 18.53
N THR A 70 -10.88 0.18 19.51
CA THR A 70 -10.95 -1.10 20.20
C THR A 70 -12.09 -1.93 19.61
N PRO A 71 -11.81 -3.05 18.93
CA PRO A 71 -12.85 -3.93 18.42
C PRO A 71 -13.69 -4.54 19.56
N PRO A 72 -15.02 -4.67 19.38
CA PRO A 72 -15.85 -5.51 20.24
C PRO A 72 -15.34 -6.96 20.29
N GLU A 73 -15.40 -7.59 21.46
CA GLU A 73 -14.95 -8.98 21.67
C GLU A 73 -15.67 -9.97 20.73
N ALA A 74 -16.97 -9.77 20.50
CA ALA A 74 -17.75 -10.58 19.57
C ALA A 74 -17.23 -10.51 18.12
N LEU A 75 -16.62 -9.40 17.69
CA LEU A 75 -15.99 -9.30 16.37
C LEU A 75 -14.65 -10.02 16.32
N LEU A 76 -13.85 -9.93 17.40
CA LEU A 76 -12.58 -10.67 17.49
C LEU A 76 -12.79 -12.18 17.49
N ALA A 77 -13.92 -12.66 18.02
CA ALA A 77 -14.26 -14.08 18.03
C ALA A 77 -14.63 -14.63 16.63
N LEU A 78 -14.93 -13.78 15.64
CA LEU A 78 -15.31 -14.21 14.29
C LEU A 78 -14.13 -14.80 13.51
N VAL A 79 -12.93 -14.26 13.70
CA VAL A 79 -11.73 -14.70 12.98
C VAL A 79 -10.67 -15.12 13.99
N PRO A 80 -10.27 -16.42 14.01
CA PRO A 80 -9.23 -16.89 14.91
C PRO A 80 -7.93 -16.10 14.71
N ALA A 81 -7.25 -15.76 15.81
CA ALA A 81 -6.02 -14.97 15.78
C ALA A 81 -4.91 -15.59 14.91
N GLY A 82 -4.86 -16.92 14.82
CA GLY A 82 -3.92 -17.61 13.93
C GLY A 82 -4.17 -17.32 12.45
N THR A 83 -5.44 -17.33 12.03
CA THR A 83 -5.85 -17.02 10.66
C THR A 83 -5.59 -15.55 10.32
N ALA A 84 -5.91 -14.64 11.25
CA ALA A 84 -5.74 -13.20 11.03
C ALA A 84 -4.28 -12.76 10.88
N ARG A 85 -3.30 -13.50 11.40
CA ARG A 85 -1.87 -13.15 11.25
C ARG A 85 -1.24 -13.63 9.94
N LEU A 86 -1.87 -14.59 9.27
CA LEU A 86 -1.33 -15.23 8.06
C LEU A 86 -1.75 -14.51 6.77
N HIS A 87 -2.74 -13.62 6.86
CA HIS A 87 -3.35 -12.91 5.75
C HIS A 87 -3.24 -11.41 5.96
#